data_AF-A0A2X1KAH6-F1
#
_entry.id   AF-A0A2X1KAH6-F1
#
_cell.length_a   1.000
_cell.length_b   1.000
_cell.length_c   1.000
_cell.angle_alpha   90.00
_cell.angle_beta   90.00
_cell.angle_gamma   90.00
#
_symmetry.space_group_name_H-M   'P 1'
#
loop_
_entity.id
_entity.type
_entity.pdbx_description
1 polymer ?
#
loop_
_entity_poly.entity_id
_entity_poly.type
_entity_poly.pdbx_seq_one_letter_code
_entity_poly.pdbx_strand_id
1 'polypeptide(L)'
;MSSNKELMQRRSQAIPRGVGQIHPIFADRAENCRVWDVEGREYLDFAGGIAVLNTGHLHPKVVAAVEAQLKKTVAHLLPGAGLRAVSGAVRDYESEGAGRFRQENAAGYDRFPKRWKTR
;
A
#
# COMPACT_ATOMS: atom_id res chain seq x y z
N MET A 1 7.56 7.84 24.08
CA MET A 1 6.89 7.21 22.91
C MET A 1 5.68 6.45 23.43
N SER A 2 4.54 6.51 22.74
CA SER A 2 3.36 5.72 23.12
C SER A 2 3.54 4.27 22.71
N SER A 3 3.21 3.35 23.60
CA SER A 3 3.19 1.90 23.33
C SER A 3 2.09 1.52 22.34
N ASN A 4 2.22 0.35 21.72
CA ASN A 4 1.15 -0.23 20.89
C ASN A 4 -0.15 -0.37 21.69
N LYS A 5 -0.06 -0.71 22.98
CA LYS A 5 -1.22 -0.82 23.88
C LYS A 5 -1.94 0.52 24.07
N GLU A 6 -1.21 1.59 24.33
CA GLU A 6 -1.79 2.93 24.51
C GLU A 6 -2.42 3.46 23.21
N LEU A 7 -1.78 3.21 22.06
CA LEU A 7 -2.33 3.57 20.75
C LEU A 7 -3.60 2.77 20.42
N MET A 8 -3.63 1.47 20.77
CA MET A 8 -4.85 0.66 20.68
C MET A 8 -5.98 1.23 21.54
N GLN A 9 -5.67 1.66 22.77
CA GLN A 9 -6.65 2.26 23.67
C GLN A 9 -7.19 3.59 23.13
N ARG A 10 -6.33 4.45 22.58
CA ARG A 10 -6.79 5.68 21.90
C ARG A 10 -7.67 5.36 20.71
N ARG A 11 -7.29 4.36 19.89
CA ARG A 11 -8.07 3.94 18.73
C ARG A 11 -9.48 3.48 19.12
N SER A 12 -9.60 2.65 20.16
CA SER A 12 -10.89 2.11 20.58
C SER A 12 -11.87 3.18 21.09
N GLN A 13 -11.34 4.30 21.59
CA GLN A 13 -12.12 5.46 22.03
C GLN A 13 -12.52 6.39 20.87
N ALA A 14 -11.71 6.43 19.80
CA ALA A 14 -11.88 7.37 18.70
C ALA A 14 -12.52 6.78 17.43
N ILE A 15 -12.45 5.45 17.24
CA ILE A 15 -12.88 4.79 16.01
C ILE A 15 -14.04 3.81 16.27
N PRO A 16 -15.13 3.87 15.48
CA PRO A 16 -16.21 2.88 15.56
C PRO A 16 -15.73 1.44 15.35
N ARG A 17 -16.38 0.49 16.03
CA ARG A 17 -16.02 -0.94 15.97
C ARG A 17 -16.11 -1.55 14.56
N GLY A 18 -16.86 -0.93 13.65
CA GLY A 18 -17.01 -1.39 12.27
C GLY A 18 -15.76 -1.21 11.39
N VAL A 19 -14.77 -0.42 11.83
CA VAL A 19 -13.50 -0.27 11.10
C VAL A 19 -12.57 -1.41 11.48
N GLY A 20 -12.34 -2.32 10.53
CA GLY A 20 -11.48 -3.49 10.72
C GLY A 20 -10.00 -3.11 10.94
N GLN A 21 -9.33 -3.89 11.76
CA GLN A 21 -7.88 -3.82 11.98
C GLN A 21 -7.42 -5.23 12.34
N ILE A 22 -6.43 -5.75 11.61
CA ILE A 22 -6.02 -7.14 11.73
C ILE A 22 -5.04 -7.35 12.90
N HIS A 23 -4.05 -6.46 13.04
CA HIS A 23 -2.98 -6.61 14.05
C HIS A 23 -2.89 -5.37 14.95
N PRO A 24 -2.77 -5.51 16.28
CA PRO A 24 -2.61 -4.41 17.24
C PRO A 24 -1.18 -3.85 17.28
N ILE A 25 -0.59 -3.64 16.10
CA ILE A 25 0.72 -3.04 15.92
C ILE A 25 0.57 -1.73 15.16
N PHE A 26 1.33 -0.72 15.55
CA PHE A 26 1.36 0.60 14.91
C PHE A 26 2.74 0.80 14.30
N ALA A 27 2.79 0.95 12.98
CA ALA A 27 4.04 1.15 12.26
C ALA A 27 4.61 2.55 12.52
N ASP A 28 5.91 2.62 12.81
CA ASP A 28 6.69 3.85 12.93
C ASP A 28 7.48 4.12 11.65
N ARG A 29 8.12 3.08 11.10
CA ARG A 29 8.84 3.12 9.82
C ARG A 29 8.72 1.79 9.07
N ALA A 30 8.94 1.84 7.77
CA ALA A 30 8.98 0.65 6.92
C ALA A 30 9.98 0.84 5.78
N GLU A 31 10.58 -0.25 5.32
CA GLU A 31 11.55 -0.25 4.23
C GLU A 31 11.50 -1.61 3.53
N ASN A 32 11.24 -1.61 2.23
CA ASN A 32 11.10 -2.82 1.43
C ASN A 32 10.09 -3.81 2.04
N CYS A 33 10.51 -4.97 2.55
CA CYS A 33 9.62 -5.95 3.18
C CYS A 33 9.58 -5.86 4.71
N ARG A 34 10.28 -4.89 5.31
CA ARG A 34 10.44 -4.76 6.76
C ARG A 34 9.59 -3.61 7.29
N VAL A 35 8.94 -3.83 8.43
CA VAL A 35 8.16 -2.83 9.16
C VAL A 35 8.64 -2.81 10.61
N TRP A 36 8.84 -1.63 11.17
CA TRP A 36 9.14 -1.45 12.59
C TRP A 36 7.96 -0.79 13.27
N ASP A 37 7.53 -1.33 14.41
CA ASP A 37 6.50 -0.71 15.21
C ASP A 37 7.04 0.44 16.08
N VAL A 38 6.14 1.16 16.74
CA VAL A 38 6.46 2.27 17.67
C VAL A 38 7.27 1.84 18.89
N GLU A 39 7.43 0.54 19.13
CA GLU A 39 8.25 -0.05 20.20
C GLU A 39 9.60 -0.55 19.67
N GLY A 40 9.89 -0.34 18.39
CA GLY A 40 11.14 -0.72 17.72
C GLY A 40 11.21 -2.18 17.30
N ARG A 41 10.14 -2.97 17.44
CA ARG A 41 10.11 -4.36 16.99
C ARG A 41 9.98 -4.43 15.48
N GLU A 42 10.75 -5.33 14.88
CA GLU A 42 10.80 -5.54 13.45
C GLU A 42 9.92 -6.72 13.01
N TYR A 43 9.24 -6.53 11.88
CA TYR A 43 8.35 -7.51 11.28
C TYR A 43 8.63 -7.62 9.78
N LEU A 44 8.45 -8.82 9.22
CA LEU A 44 8.39 -9.03 7.78
C LEU A 44 6.94 -8.95 7.31
N ASP A 45 6.68 -8.09 6.33
CA ASP A 45 5.35 -7.91 5.73
C ASP A 45 5.11 -8.94 4.62
N PHE A 46 4.41 -10.01 4.97
CA PHE A 46 3.92 -11.01 4.01
C PHE A 46 2.51 -10.71 3.48
N ALA A 47 1.84 -9.68 4.00
CA ALA A 47 0.52 -9.26 3.54
C ALA A 47 0.60 -8.33 2.32
N GLY A 48 1.73 -7.61 2.17
CA GLY A 48 1.99 -6.71 1.05
C GLY A 48 0.92 -5.62 0.91
N GLY A 49 0.35 -5.15 2.03
CA GLY A 49 -0.74 -4.18 2.03
C GLY A 49 -2.01 -4.64 1.29
N ILE A 50 -2.41 -5.91 1.41
CA ILE A 50 -3.48 -6.52 0.58
C ILE A 50 -3.05 -6.50 -0.89
N ALA A 51 -1.84 -6.98 -1.16
CA ALA A 51 -1.22 -7.08 -2.49
C ALA A 51 -1.06 -5.75 -3.27
N VAL A 52 -1.13 -4.59 -2.60
CA VAL A 52 -0.89 -3.27 -3.23
C VAL A 52 0.59 -2.85 -3.18
N LEU A 53 1.39 -3.44 -2.27
CA LEU A 53 2.79 -3.09 -2.05
C LEU A 53 3.76 -4.09 -2.70
N ASN A 54 3.48 -4.50 -3.93
CA ASN A 54 4.31 -5.48 -4.65
C ASN A 54 5.73 -4.96 -4.97
N THR A 55 5.95 -3.65 -4.88
CA THR A 55 7.26 -3.00 -5.02
C THR A 55 8.01 -2.82 -3.69
N GLY A 56 7.41 -3.28 -2.58
CA GLY A 56 7.89 -3.03 -1.22
C GLY A 56 7.56 -1.63 -0.70
N HIS A 57 7.69 -1.45 0.62
CA HIS A 57 7.54 -0.18 1.30
C HIS A 57 8.61 0.83 0.84
N LEU A 58 8.17 2.05 0.52
CA LEU A 58 9.03 3.21 0.22
C LEU A 58 10.07 3.01 -0.90
N HIS A 59 9.68 2.36 -2.00
CA HIS A 59 10.58 2.19 -3.15
C HIS A 59 11.14 3.55 -3.65
N PRO A 60 12.48 3.75 -3.75
CA PRO A 60 13.09 5.06 -3.98
C PRO A 60 12.58 5.82 -5.21
N LYS A 61 12.37 5.11 -6.34
CA LYS A 61 11.82 5.70 -7.57
C LYS A 61 10.39 6.22 -7.40
N VAL A 62 9.57 5.50 -6.62
CA VAL A 62 8.18 5.88 -6.37
C VAL A 62 8.13 7.08 -5.43
N VAL A 63 8.93 7.06 -4.35
CA VAL A 63 9.07 8.19 -3.42
C VAL A 63 9.49 9.46 -4.16
N ALA A 64 10.55 9.39 -4.97
CA ALA A 64 11.02 10.54 -5.74
C ALA A 64 9.95 11.10 -6.70
N ALA A 65 9.20 10.22 -7.38
CA ALA A 65 8.12 10.63 -8.27
C ALA A 65 6.96 11.31 -7.52
N VAL A 66 6.59 10.78 -6.35
CA VAL A 66 5.56 11.37 -5.46
C VAL A 66 6.02 12.72 -4.94
N GLU A 67 7.24 12.85 -4.42
CA GLU A 67 7.79 14.12 -3.93
C GLU A 67 7.86 15.18 -5.02
N ALA A 68 8.34 14.82 -6.22
CA ALA A 68 8.39 15.72 -7.36
C ALA A 68 6.98 16.18 -7.77
N GLN A 69 5.99 15.31 -7.63
CA GLN A 69 4.60 15.65 -7.92
C GLN A 69 4.00 16.59 -6.86
N LEU A 70 4.19 16.30 -5.57
CA LEU A 70 3.70 17.12 -4.47
C LEU A 70 4.26 18.54 -4.51
N LYS A 71 5.51 18.72 -4.97
CA LYS A 71 6.13 20.04 -5.20
C LYS A 71 5.46 20.85 -6.32
N LYS A 72 4.74 20.19 -7.24
CA LYS A 72 4.04 20.85 -8.35
C LYS A 72 2.60 21.15 -8.01
N THR A 73 1.88 20.16 -7.48
CA THR A 73 0.48 20.32 -7.08
C THR A 73 0.03 19.16 -6.19
N VAL A 74 -0.91 19.44 -5.30
CA VAL A 74 -1.70 18.40 -4.63
C VAL A 74 -2.84 17.94 -5.53
N ALA A 75 -3.51 16.83 -5.22
CA ALA A 75 -4.64 16.34 -6.00
C ALA A 75 -5.71 17.45 -6.21
N HIS A 76 -5.69 18.09 -7.37
CA HIS A 76 -6.71 19.04 -7.81
C HIS A 76 -7.83 18.26 -8.53
N LEU A 77 -9.08 18.69 -8.36
CA LEU A 77 -10.25 18.23 -9.13
C LEU A 77 -10.16 18.52 -10.65
N LEU A 78 -9.06 19.11 -11.10
CA LEU A 78 -8.81 19.42 -12.51
C LEU A 78 -8.08 18.25 -13.18
N PRO A 79 -8.58 17.74 -14.32
CA PRO A 79 -7.90 16.69 -15.05
C PRO A 79 -6.55 17.18 -15.60
N GLY A 80 -5.46 16.43 -15.39
CA GLY A 80 -4.31 16.50 -16.29
C GLY A 80 -2.91 16.29 -15.72
N ALA A 81 -2.57 16.83 -14.54
CA ALA A 81 -1.15 16.96 -14.17
C ALA A 81 -0.65 16.00 -13.08
N GLY A 82 -1.53 15.57 -12.15
CA GLY A 82 -1.13 14.91 -10.91
C GLY A 82 -0.65 13.46 -11.02
N LEU A 83 -1.47 12.60 -11.62
CA LEU A 83 -1.26 11.14 -11.54
C LEU A 83 -0.26 10.57 -12.54
N ARG A 84 0.09 11.32 -13.60
CA ARG A 84 0.91 10.78 -14.71
C ARG A 84 2.33 10.44 -14.28
N ALA A 85 2.95 11.26 -13.43
CA ALA A 85 4.33 11.06 -12.98
C ALA A 85 4.47 9.83 -12.08
N VAL A 86 3.56 9.67 -11.11
CA VAL A 86 3.57 8.53 -10.17
C VAL A 86 3.23 7.22 -10.89
N SER A 87 2.23 7.24 -11.79
CA SER A 87 1.89 6.08 -12.60
C SER A 87 3.01 5.67 -13.56
N GLY A 88 3.81 6.63 -14.06
CA GLY A 88 5.00 6.35 -14.86
C GLY A 88 6.07 5.61 -14.06
N ALA A 89 6.44 6.11 -12.87
CA ALA A 89 7.46 5.48 -12.03
C ALA A 89 7.10 4.05 -11.60
N VAL A 90 5.83 3.76 -11.36
CA VAL A 90 5.34 2.39 -11.08
C VAL A 90 5.46 1.51 -12.33
N ARG A 91 5.08 2.02 -13.49
CA ARG A 91 5.15 1.29 -14.76
C ARG A 91 6.60 1.00 -15.20
N ASP A 92 7.51 1.94 -14.96
CA ASP A 92 8.93 1.76 -15.26
C ASP A 92 9.53 0.64 -14.39
N TYR A 93 9.17 0.58 -13.11
CA TYR A 93 9.53 -0.54 -12.23
C TYR A 93 9.00 -1.90 -12.73
N GLU A 94 7.74 -1.96 -13.16
CA GLU A 94 7.15 -3.19 -13.74
C GLU A 94 7.85 -3.61 -15.04
N SER A 95 8.48 -2.68 -15.77
CA SER A 95 9.18 -2.95 -17.02
C SER A 95 10.61 -3.47 -16.83
N GLU A 96 11.23 -3.21 -15.68
CA GLU A 96 12.62 -3.57 -15.34
C GLU A 96 12.77 -5.03 -14.86
N GLY A 97 11.71 -5.85 -14.89
CA GLY A 97 11.79 -7.30 -14.69
C GLY A 97 11.19 -7.82 -13.37
N ALA A 98 10.61 -6.97 -12.53
CA ALA A 98 9.72 -7.43 -11.46
C ALA A 98 8.38 -7.85 -12.11
N GLY A 99 8.09 -9.16 -12.10
CA GLY A 99 7.00 -9.78 -12.86
C GLY A 99 5.69 -8.99 -12.84
N ARG A 100 5.04 -8.89 -14.01
CA ARG A 100 3.75 -8.20 -14.22
C ARG A 100 2.65 -8.80 -13.33
N PHE A 101 2.51 -8.32 -12.10
CA PHE A 101 1.30 -8.53 -11.30
C PHE A 101 0.37 -7.34 -11.52
N ARG A 102 -0.46 -7.45 -12.55
CA ARG A 102 -1.55 -6.50 -12.80
C ARG A 102 -2.57 -6.67 -11.66
N GLN A 103 -2.71 -5.64 -10.82
CA GLN A 103 -3.79 -5.56 -9.85
C GLN A 103 -5.11 -5.34 -10.60
N GLU A 104 -5.98 -6.34 -10.62
CA GLU A 104 -7.36 -6.18 -11.07
C GLU A 104 -8.16 -5.58 -9.90
N ASN A 105 -8.54 -4.31 -10.04
CA ASN A 105 -9.47 -3.67 -9.11
C ASN A 105 -10.80 -4.44 -9.12
N ALA A 106 -11.42 -4.61 -7.93
CA ALA A 106 -12.66 -5.36 -7.71
C ALA A 106 -13.92 -4.88 -8.48
N ALA A 107 -13.77 -3.95 -9.44
CA ALA A 107 -14.81 -3.57 -10.39
C ALA A 107 -14.99 -4.57 -11.56
N GLY A 108 -14.23 -5.67 -11.60
CA GLY A 108 -14.20 -6.63 -12.71
C GLY A 108 -14.80 -8.02 -12.46
N TYR A 109 -15.51 -8.24 -11.34
CA TYR A 109 -15.98 -9.56 -10.89
C TYR A 109 -17.18 -10.14 -11.67
N ASP A 110 -17.26 -9.92 -12.99
CA ASP A 110 -18.40 -10.38 -13.80
C ASP A 110 -18.03 -11.17 -15.08
N ARG A 111 -16.78 -11.63 -15.21
CA ARG A 111 -16.40 -12.52 -16.33
C ARG A 111 -15.43 -13.62 -15.93
N PHE A 112 -15.96 -14.68 -15.33
CA PHE A 112 -15.30 -15.99 -15.34
C PHE A 112 -16.15 -17.00 -16.11
N PRO A 113 -15.64 -17.65 -17.19
CA PRO A 113 -16.34 -18.76 -17.79
C PRO A 113 -16.27 -19.98 -16.87
N LYS A 114 -17.44 -20.51 -16.50
CA LYS A 114 -17.60 -21.75 -15.72
C LYS A 114 -17.07 -22.94 -16.53
N ARG A 115 -15.85 -23.42 -16.26
CA ARG A 115 -15.48 -24.86 -16.42
C ARG A 115 -14.07 -25.13 -15.91
N TRP A 116 -13.98 -25.79 -14.76
CA TRP A 116 -12.83 -26.64 -14.43
C TRP A 116 -13.38 -28.06 -14.27
N LYS A 117 -13.00 -28.95 -15.20
CA LYS A 117 -13.18 -30.40 -15.03
C LYS A 117 -12.00 -30.89 -14.20
N THR A 118 -12.31 -31.56 -13.09
CA THR A 118 -11.38 -32.36 -12.30
C THR A 118 -10.82 -33.51 -13.14
N ARG A 119 -9.51 -33.75 -13.04
CA ARG A 119 -8.88 -35.04 -13.27
C ARG A 119 -8.18 -35.45 -11.99
#